data_AF-A0A6B2E002-F1
#
_entry.id   AF-A0A6B2E002-F1
#
_cell.length_a   1.000
_cell.length_b   1.000
_cell.length_c   1.000
_cell.angle_alpha   90.00
_cell.angle_beta   90.00
_cell.angle_gamma   90.00
#
_symmetry.space_group_name_H-M   'P 1'
#
loop_
_entity.id
_entity.type
_entity.pdbx_description
1 polymer ?
#
loop_
_entity_poly.entity_id
_entity_poly.type
_entity_poly.pdbx_seq_one_letter_code
_entity_poly.pdbx_strand_id
1 'polypeptide(L)'
;MVRTVVVTGFVLGATSGASRWQPGSPPMTPHAAAWLAATGLTLLLVHRFPLTIFLLTTASAFGYYASGLPGGPVILVPTVALFLLTRQRGPLTAGITGSAALAVLYLVHIVTSGSFALEFGAGFLVVWLVAVIGVGTAVRYQLDALAARREQADEHRHRLAEQERLRIAREVHDVVAHSLAMINVQAGVAAHVADRRPEQAKEALLNIKAASASALKDLRATLAVLRSGEDKAPAPSLVQAGELLDHARDAGLAVDVHGEPGDLPAPVDAAA
;
A
#
# COMPACT_ATOMS: atom_id res chain seq x y z
N MET A 1 -7.28 -13.33 -13.80
CA MET A 1 -8.23 -14.41 -14.14
C MET A 1 -9.69 -13.93 -14.05
N VAL A 2 -10.19 -13.48 -12.89
CA VAL A 2 -11.58 -13.02 -12.70
C VAL A 2 -12.03 -11.93 -13.70
N ARG A 3 -11.21 -10.89 -13.90
CA ARG A 3 -11.51 -9.81 -14.88
C ARG A 3 -11.64 -10.30 -16.32
N THR A 4 -10.83 -11.29 -16.72
CA THR A 4 -10.85 -11.87 -18.07
C THR A 4 -12.12 -12.69 -18.29
N VAL A 5 -12.48 -13.51 -17.31
CA VAL A 5 -13.70 -14.35 -17.34
C VAL A 5 -14.95 -13.48 -17.39
N VAL A 6 -14.98 -12.34 -16.66
CA VAL A 6 -16.10 -11.40 -16.70
C VAL A 6 -16.24 -10.74 -18.08
N VAL A 7 -15.14 -10.32 -18.71
CA VAL A 7 -15.17 -9.73 -20.07
C VAL A 7 -15.62 -10.77 -21.10
N THR A 8 -15.07 -11.99 -21.06
CA THR A 8 -15.46 -13.07 -21.98
C THR A 8 -16.92 -13.48 -21.80
N GLY A 9 -17.39 -13.61 -20.56
CA GLY A 9 -18.78 -13.91 -20.23
C GLY A 9 -19.74 -12.78 -20.68
N PHE A 10 -19.35 -11.52 -20.49
CA PHE A 10 -20.13 -10.37 -20.97
C PHE A 10 -20.23 -10.33 -22.49
N VAL A 11 -19.12 -10.55 -23.22
CA VAL A 11 -19.12 -10.59 -24.69
C VAL A 11 -19.99 -11.74 -25.22
N LEU A 12 -19.90 -12.93 -24.61
CA LEU A 12 -20.74 -14.07 -24.97
C LEU A 12 -22.22 -13.80 -24.68
N GLY A 13 -22.55 -13.27 -23.51
CA GLY A 13 -23.92 -12.95 -23.11
C GLY A 13 -24.54 -11.84 -23.95
N ALA A 14 -23.79 -10.76 -24.21
CA ALA A 14 -24.25 -9.62 -25.00
C ALA A 14 -24.43 -9.99 -26.48
N THR A 15 -23.54 -10.83 -27.05
CA THR A 15 -23.70 -11.33 -28.44
C THR A 15 -24.89 -12.29 -28.54
N SER A 16 -25.07 -13.16 -27.54
CA SER A 16 -26.22 -14.06 -27.46
C SER A 16 -27.53 -13.28 -27.34
N GLY A 17 -27.55 -12.22 -26.54
CA GLY A 17 -28.66 -11.28 -26.45
C GLY A 17 -28.93 -10.60 -27.78
N ALA A 18 -27.94 -9.91 -28.36
CA ALA A 18 -28.07 -9.19 -29.62
C ALA A 18 -28.65 -10.06 -30.76
N SER A 19 -28.18 -11.30 -30.88
CA SER A 19 -28.68 -12.25 -31.90
C SER A 19 -30.19 -12.56 -31.79
N ARG A 20 -30.79 -12.44 -30.59
CA ARG A 20 -32.22 -12.69 -30.36
C ARG A 20 -33.10 -11.49 -30.66
N TRP A 21 -32.55 -10.28 -30.61
CA TRP A 21 -33.30 -9.03 -30.72
C TRP A 21 -33.19 -8.35 -32.09
N GLN A 22 -32.40 -8.92 -33.01
CA GLN A 22 -32.08 -8.31 -34.30
C GLN A 22 -32.74 -9.09 -35.45
N PRO A 23 -33.88 -8.59 -35.99
CA PRO A 23 -34.63 -9.28 -37.05
C PRO A 23 -33.73 -9.52 -38.27
N GLY A 24 -33.59 -10.78 -38.70
CA GLY A 24 -32.77 -11.17 -39.85
C GLY A 24 -31.32 -11.59 -39.53
N SER A 25 -30.89 -11.56 -38.27
CA SER A 25 -29.58 -12.11 -37.90
C SER A 25 -29.61 -13.64 -37.82
N PRO A 26 -28.59 -14.35 -38.32
CA PRO A 26 -28.50 -15.79 -38.14
C PRO A 26 -28.49 -16.14 -36.63
N PRO A 27 -29.07 -17.28 -36.21
CA PRO A 27 -29.02 -17.71 -34.82
C PRO A 27 -27.57 -17.96 -34.38
N MET A 28 -27.25 -17.75 -33.11
CA MET A 28 -25.92 -18.08 -32.59
C MET A 28 -25.64 -19.57 -32.75
N THR A 29 -24.68 -19.86 -33.60
CA THR A 29 -24.20 -21.20 -33.84
C THR A 29 -23.15 -21.61 -32.78
N PRO A 30 -23.02 -22.91 -32.47
CA PRO A 30 -22.00 -23.39 -31.53
C PRO A 30 -20.57 -23.00 -31.92
N HIS A 31 -20.30 -22.89 -33.22
CA HIS A 31 -19.00 -22.44 -33.74
C HIS A 31 -18.72 -20.96 -33.44
N ALA A 32 -19.72 -20.08 -33.52
CA ALA A 32 -19.56 -18.67 -33.19
C ALA A 32 -19.25 -18.48 -31.70
N ALA A 33 -19.92 -19.24 -30.83
CA ALA A 33 -19.66 -19.24 -29.39
C ALA A 33 -18.26 -19.77 -29.07
N ALA A 34 -17.83 -20.87 -29.71
CA ALA A 34 -16.49 -21.44 -29.53
C ALA A 34 -15.38 -20.46 -29.96
N TRP A 35 -15.59 -19.73 -31.07
CA TRP A 35 -14.64 -18.71 -31.55
C TRP A 35 -14.47 -17.56 -30.55
N LEU A 36 -15.59 -17.05 -30.01
CA LEU A 36 -15.56 -15.98 -29.01
C LEU A 36 -14.93 -16.44 -27.71
N ALA A 37 -15.22 -17.67 -27.27
CA ALA A 37 -14.59 -18.26 -26.10
C ALA A 37 -13.07 -18.43 -26.29
N ALA A 38 -12.64 -18.91 -27.46
CA ALA A 38 -11.22 -19.04 -27.79
C ALA A 38 -10.51 -17.68 -27.81
N THR A 39 -11.13 -16.66 -28.42
CA THR A 39 -10.57 -15.30 -28.46
C THR A 39 -10.52 -14.68 -27.05
N GLY A 40 -11.53 -14.91 -26.21
CA GLY A 40 -11.50 -14.52 -24.80
C GLY A 40 -10.40 -15.22 -24.00
N LEU A 41 -10.15 -16.50 -24.26
CA LEU A 41 -9.10 -17.27 -23.58
C LEU A 41 -7.70 -16.69 -23.83
N THR A 42 -7.44 -16.15 -25.03
CA THR A 42 -6.15 -15.53 -25.36
C THR A 42 -5.80 -14.35 -24.45
N LEU A 43 -6.79 -13.65 -23.88
CA LEU A 43 -6.57 -12.57 -22.92
C LEU A 43 -5.93 -13.03 -21.61
N LEU A 44 -5.93 -14.33 -21.28
CA LEU A 44 -5.20 -14.83 -20.12
C LEU A 44 -3.69 -14.65 -20.27
N LEU A 45 -3.19 -14.67 -21.50
CA LEU A 45 -1.77 -14.53 -21.83
C LEU A 45 -1.37 -13.08 -22.14
N VAL A 46 -2.30 -12.11 -22.01
CA VAL A 46 -2.07 -10.70 -22.35
C VAL A 46 -0.99 -10.04 -21.48
N HIS A 47 -0.77 -10.55 -20.27
CA HIS A 47 0.31 -10.06 -19.40
C HIS A 47 1.69 -10.56 -19.80
N ARG A 48 1.77 -11.69 -20.53
CA ARG A 48 3.04 -12.26 -20.99
C ARG A 48 3.42 -11.76 -22.38
N PHE A 49 2.44 -11.67 -23.29
CA PHE A 49 2.64 -11.31 -24.70
C PHE A 49 1.66 -10.22 -25.16
N PRO A 50 1.69 -9.00 -24.58
CA PRO A 50 0.65 -7.98 -24.81
C PRO A 50 0.50 -7.57 -26.28
N LEU A 51 1.60 -7.52 -27.04
CA LEU A 51 1.60 -7.19 -28.47
C LEU A 51 0.93 -8.28 -29.32
N THR A 52 1.38 -9.52 -29.14
CA THR A 52 0.86 -10.67 -29.90
C THR A 52 -0.63 -10.87 -29.64
N ILE A 53 -1.06 -10.73 -28.38
CA ILE A 53 -2.47 -10.89 -28.01
C ILE A 53 -3.33 -9.76 -28.58
N PHE A 54 -2.86 -8.51 -28.62
CA PHE A 54 -3.60 -7.44 -29.29
C PHE A 54 -3.78 -7.71 -30.80
N LEU A 55 -2.71 -8.08 -31.50
CA LEU A 55 -2.78 -8.40 -32.93
C LEU A 55 -3.70 -9.60 -33.19
N LEU A 56 -3.59 -10.66 -32.39
CA LEU A 56 -4.41 -11.86 -32.51
C LEU A 56 -5.89 -11.59 -32.26
N THR A 57 -6.22 -10.83 -31.20
CA THR A 57 -7.61 -10.47 -30.88
C THR A 57 -8.21 -9.52 -31.91
N THR A 58 -7.40 -8.64 -32.49
CA THR A 58 -7.82 -7.73 -33.58
C THR A 58 -8.08 -8.50 -34.87
N ALA A 59 -7.16 -9.39 -35.28
CA ALA A 59 -7.33 -10.24 -36.44
C ALA A 59 -8.55 -11.18 -36.29
N SER A 60 -8.74 -11.76 -35.10
CA SER A 60 -9.89 -12.59 -34.77
C SER A 60 -11.21 -11.82 -34.86
N ALA A 61 -11.26 -10.59 -34.31
CA ALA A 61 -12.45 -9.75 -34.38
C ALA A 61 -12.78 -9.36 -35.82
N PHE A 62 -11.78 -9.01 -36.63
CA PHE A 62 -11.96 -8.72 -38.05
C PHE A 62 -12.49 -9.93 -38.82
N GLY A 63 -11.91 -11.12 -38.60
CA GLY A 63 -12.38 -12.37 -39.20
C GLY A 63 -13.83 -12.70 -38.82
N TYR A 64 -14.22 -12.46 -37.57
CA TYR A 64 -15.59 -12.66 -37.11
C TYR A 64 -16.59 -11.77 -37.87
N TYR A 65 -16.30 -10.47 -37.99
CA TYR A 65 -17.16 -9.54 -38.73
C TYR A 65 -17.18 -9.83 -40.24
N ALA A 66 -16.05 -10.21 -40.83
CA ALA A 66 -15.97 -10.58 -42.25
C ALA A 66 -16.76 -11.86 -42.58
N SER A 67 -16.99 -12.74 -41.60
CA SER A 67 -17.69 -14.02 -41.79
C SER A 67 -19.23 -13.87 -41.84
N GLY A 68 -19.78 -12.66 -41.67
CA GLY A 68 -21.24 -12.44 -41.64
C GLY A 68 -21.95 -13.10 -40.46
N LEU A 69 -21.21 -13.44 -39.40
CA LEU A 69 -21.74 -14.04 -38.17
C LEU A 69 -22.60 -13.04 -37.38
N PRO A 70 -23.42 -13.50 -36.42
CA PRO A 70 -24.36 -12.65 -35.69
C PRO A 70 -23.64 -11.46 -35.05
N GLY A 71 -24.20 -10.26 -35.25
CA GLY A 71 -23.66 -9.02 -34.69
C GLY A 71 -23.52 -9.10 -33.17
N GLY A 72 -22.36 -8.69 -32.66
CA GLY A 72 -22.06 -8.65 -31.23
C GLY A 72 -20.91 -7.69 -30.93
N PRO A 73 -20.71 -7.32 -29.65
CA PRO A 73 -19.65 -6.38 -29.25
C PRO A 73 -18.27 -7.05 -29.21
N VAL A 74 -17.89 -7.76 -30.27
CA VAL A 74 -16.61 -8.49 -30.40
C VAL A 74 -15.41 -7.54 -30.29
N ILE A 75 -15.59 -6.27 -30.68
CA ILE A 75 -14.60 -5.19 -30.51
C ILE A 75 -14.14 -5.00 -29.05
N LEU A 76 -14.92 -5.43 -28.05
CA LEU A 76 -14.51 -5.32 -26.63
C LEU A 76 -13.25 -6.13 -26.32
N VAL A 77 -13.02 -7.25 -27.01
CA VAL A 77 -11.84 -8.09 -26.77
C VAL A 77 -10.53 -7.39 -27.18
N PRO A 78 -10.39 -6.89 -28.43
CA PRO A 78 -9.24 -6.06 -28.78
C PRO A 78 -9.21 -4.72 -28.02
N THR A 79 -10.34 -4.19 -27.56
CA THR A 79 -10.39 -3.00 -26.68
C THR A 79 -9.62 -3.24 -25.39
N VAL A 80 -9.93 -4.35 -24.70
CA VAL A 80 -9.27 -4.71 -23.45
C VAL A 80 -7.80 -5.03 -23.70
N ALA A 81 -7.47 -5.72 -24.79
CA ALA A 81 -6.07 -6.00 -25.16
C ALA A 81 -5.27 -4.71 -25.40
N LEU A 82 -5.84 -3.75 -26.14
CA LEU A 82 -5.22 -2.46 -26.41
C LEU A 82 -5.06 -1.61 -25.15
N PHE A 83 -6.08 -1.57 -24.30
CA PHE A 83 -6.01 -0.88 -23.00
C PHE A 83 -4.85 -1.43 -22.15
N LEU A 84 -4.74 -2.76 -22.06
CA LEU A 84 -3.67 -3.42 -21.30
C LEU A 84 -2.30 -3.22 -21.94
N LEU A 85 -2.22 -3.19 -23.27
CA LEU A 85 -1.00 -2.86 -24.01
C LEU A 85 -0.54 -1.43 -23.71
N THR A 86 -1.44 -0.45 -23.76
CA THR A 86 -1.17 0.96 -23.40
C THR A 86 -0.66 1.06 -21.97
N ARG A 87 -1.28 0.33 -21.04
CA ARG A 87 -0.88 0.35 -19.64
C ARG A 87 0.49 -0.29 -19.39
N GLN A 88 0.82 -1.37 -20.09
CA GLN A 88 2.07 -2.12 -19.87
C GLN A 88 3.27 -1.60 -20.67
N ARG A 89 3.07 -1.24 -21.95
CA ARG A 89 4.15 -0.81 -22.86
C ARG A 89 4.14 0.69 -23.13
N GLY A 90 3.06 1.39 -22.79
CA GLY A 90 2.91 2.83 -22.97
C GLY A 90 2.14 3.26 -24.21
N PRO A 91 1.72 4.54 -24.24
CA PRO A 91 0.86 5.06 -25.30
C PRO A 91 1.54 5.08 -26.66
N LEU A 92 2.85 5.29 -26.73
CA LEU A 92 3.59 5.30 -28.00
C LEU A 92 3.56 3.93 -28.68
N THR A 93 3.91 2.87 -27.94
CA THR A 93 3.88 1.50 -28.50
C THR A 93 2.46 1.10 -28.88
N ALA A 94 1.47 1.41 -28.04
CA ALA A 94 0.06 1.13 -28.35
C ALA A 94 -0.46 1.93 -29.56
N GLY A 95 -0.05 3.19 -29.69
CA GLY A 95 -0.39 4.04 -30.83
C GLY A 95 0.23 3.54 -32.13
N ILE A 96 1.53 3.22 -32.14
CA ILE A 96 2.20 2.69 -33.33
C ILE A 96 1.56 1.38 -33.77
N THR A 97 1.37 0.45 -32.84
CA THR A 97 0.84 -0.89 -33.14
C THR A 97 -0.63 -0.86 -33.50
N GLY A 98 -1.43 -0.05 -32.81
CA GLY A 98 -2.85 0.17 -33.12
C GLY A 98 -3.06 0.83 -34.48
N SER A 99 -2.31 1.90 -34.78
CA SER A 99 -2.37 2.57 -36.08
C SER A 99 -1.90 1.66 -37.20
N ALA A 100 -0.83 0.88 -37.00
CA ALA A 100 -0.38 -0.10 -37.99
C ALA A 100 -1.44 -1.18 -38.24
N ALA A 101 -2.07 -1.69 -37.19
CA ALA A 101 -3.17 -2.67 -37.32
C ALA A 101 -4.36 -2.08 -38.09
N LEU A 102 -4.79 -0.86 -37.77
CA LEU A 102 -5.87 -0.19 -38.50
C LEU A 102 -5.50 0.08 -39.96
N ALA A 103 -4.26 0.47 -40.24
CA ALA A 103 -3.79 0.69 -41.61
C ALA A 103 -3.81 -0.60 -42.44
N VAL A 104 -3.41 -1.73 -41.85
CA VAL A 104 -3.49 -3.04 -42.50
C VAL A 104 -4.94 -3.44 -42.73
N LEU A 105 -5.83 -3.26 -41.75
CA LEU A 105 -7.25 -3.57 -41.93
C LEU A 105 -7.90 -2.71 -43.02
N TYR A 106 -7.55 -1.42 -43.07
CA TYR A 106 -8.03 -0.51 -44.12
C TYR A 106 -7.49 -0.90 -45.50
N LEU A 107 -6.22 -1.31 -45.60
CA LEU A 107 -5.66 -1.83 -46.85
C LEU A 107 -6.38 -3.10 -47.32
N VAL A 108 -6.66 -4.04 -46.41
CA VAL A 108 -7.44 -5.25 -46.72
C VAL A 108 -8.84 -4.86 -47.20
N HIS A 109 -9.49 -3.90 -46.55
CA HIS A 109 -10.78 -3.37 -47.01
C HIS A 109 -10.68 -2.83 -48.44
N ILE A 110 -9.72 -1.95 -48.74
CA ILE A 110 -9.54 -1.40 -50.10
C ILE A 110 -9.35 -2.51 -51.15
N VAL A 111 -8.51 -3.51 -50.85
CA VAL A 111 -8.22 -4.61 -51.79
C VAL A 111 -9.46 -5.48 -52.04
N THR A 112 -10.30 -5.67 -51.02
CA THR A 112 -11.49 -6.53 -51.11
C THR A 112 -12.73 -5.80 -51.67
N SER A 113 -12.92 -4.52 -51.32
CA SER A 113 -14.08 -3.73 -51.73
C SER A 113 -13.84 -2.90 -53.00
N GLY A 114 -12.58 -2.67 -53.38
CA GLY A 114 -12.20 -1.76 -54.47
C GLY A 114 -12.49 -0.29 -54.18
N SER A 115 -12.90 0.06 -52.96
CA SER A 115 -13.29 1.41 -52.56
C SER A 115 -12.26 2.04 -51.62
N PHE A 116 -11.95 3.30 -51.85
CA PHE A 116 -11.13 4.14 -50.97
C PHE A 116 -11.98 5.08 -50.09
N ALA A 117 -13.31 4.91 -50.09
CA ALA A 117 -14.16 5.78 -49.29
C ALA A 117 -13.90 5.54 -47.78
N LEU A 118 -13.65 6.63 -47.05
CA LEU A 118 -13.64 6.60 -45.58
C LEU A 118 -15.09 6.47 -45.09
N GLU A 119 -15.56 5.24 -45.00
CA GLU A 119 -16.86 4.92 -44.44
C GLU A 119 -16.91 5.31 -42.94
N PHE A 120 -18.13 5.56 -42.44
CA PHE A 120 -18.37 5.90 -41.04
C PHE A 120 -17.70 4.91 -40.05
N GLY A 121 -17.61 3.63 -40.43
CA GLY A 121 -16.92 2.60 -39.66
C GLY A 121 -15.42 2.84 -39.49
N ALA A 122 -14.72 3.35 -40.51
CA ALA A 122 -13.28 3.64 -40.43
C ALA A 122 -13.00 4.80 -39.48
N GLY A 123 -13.80 5.87 -39.56
CA GLY A 123 -13.72 7.00 -38.62
C GLY A 123 -13.99 6.59 -37.18
N PHE A 124 -15.00 5.73 -36.96
CA PHE A 124 -15.29 5.17 -35.64
C PHE A 124 -14.09 4.41 -35.04
N LEU A 125 -13.39 3.58 -35.82
CA LEU A 125 -12.22 2.84 -35.35
C LEU A 125 -11.06 3.74 -34.94
N VAL A 126 -10.85 4.85 -35.66
CA VAL A 126 -9.82 5.85 -35.29
C VAL A 126 -10.18 6.53 -33.96
N VAL A 127 -11.42 6.99 -33.81
CA VAL A 127 -11.89 7.62 -32.56
C VAL A 127 -11.81 6.62 -31.40
N TRP A 128 -12.24 5.38 -31.61
CA TRP A 128 -12.12 4.29 -30.64
C TRP A 128 -10.66 4.06 -30.22
N LEU A 129 -9.73 4.00 -31.17
CA LEU A 129 -8.30 3.80 -30.88
C LEU A 129 -7.76 4.92 -29.97
N VAL A 130 -8.03 6.17 -30.35
CA VAL A 130 -7.60 7.35 -29.59
C VAL A 130 -8.22 7.35 -28.19
N ALA A 131 -9.52 7.05 -28.08
CA ALA A 131 -10.22 6.99 -26.80
C ALA A 131 -9.62 5.93 -25.86
N VAL A 132 -9.36 4.71 -26.35
CA VAL A 132 -8.81 3.62 -25.55
C VAL A 132 -7.39 3.93 -25.08
N ILE A 133 -6.55 4.49 -25.96
CA ILE A 133 -5.19 4.92 -25.60
C ILE A 133 -5.26 6.07 -24.59
N GLY A 134 -6.13 7.06 -24.79
CA GLY A 134 -6.32 8.18 -23.88
C GLY A 134 -6.72 7.73 -22.47
N VAL A 135 -7.73 6.87 -22.37
CA VAL A 135 -8.18 6.29 -21.09
C VAL A 135 -7.08 5.44 -20.46
N GLY A 136 -6.41 4.58 -21.23
CA GLY A 136 -5.28 3.77 -20.75
C GLY A 136 -4.14 4.62 -20.19
N THR A 137 -3.86 5.74 -20.83
CA THR A 137 -2.83 6.72 -20.44
C THR A 137 -3.23 7.45 -19.15
N ALA A 138 -4.47 7.94 -19.07
CA ALA A 138 -4.98 8.60 -17.87
C ALA A 138 -4.95 7.67 -16.65
N VAL A 139 -5.41 6.43 -16.80
CA VAL A 139 -5.38 5.43 -15.72
C VAL A 139 -3.94 5.11 -15.31
N ARG A 140 -3.02 5.00 -16.26
CA ARG A 140 -1.60 4.78 -15.96
C ARG A 140 -1.04 5.92 -15.11
N TYR A 141 -1.22 7.17 -15.54
CA TYR A 141 -0.74 8.32 -14.78
C TYR A 141 -1.39 8.43 -13.39
N GLN A 142 -2.67 8.11 -13.25
CA GLN A 142 -3.32 8.09 -11.94
C GLN A 142 -2.72 7.03 -11.00
N LEU A 143 -2.47 5.82 -11.50
CA LEU A 143 -1.86 4.77 -10.69
C LEU A 143 -0.41 5.09 -10.32
N ASP A 144 0.36 5.62 -11.25
CA ASP A 144 1.74 6.05 -11.01
C ASP A 144 1.77 7.18 -9.96
N ALA A 145 0.85 8.15 -10.06
CA ALA A 145 0.71 9.23 -9.06
C ALA A 145 0.28 8.71 -7.69
N LEU A 146 -0.62 7.72 -7.62
CA LEU A 146 -1.03 7.08 -6.37
C LEU A 146 0.11 6.31 -5.72
N ALA A 147 0.93 5.62 -6.52
CA ALA A 147 2.12 4.92 -6.03
C ALA A 147 3.13 5.92 -5.46
N ALA A 148 3.44 7.00 -6.19
CA ALA A 148 4.34 8.06 -5.73
C ALA A 148 3.84 8.73 -4.44
N ARG A 149 2.54 8.98 -4.31
CA ARG A 149 1.95 9.54 -3.07
C ARG A 149 2.10 8.61 -1.87
N ARG A 150 1.99 7.29 -2.08
CA ARG A 150 2.18 6.30 -1.00
C ARG A 150 3.63 6.27 -0.54
N GLU A 151 4.56 6.23 -1.48
CA GLU A 151 5.99 6.29 -1.20
C GLU A 151 6.37 7.57 -0.44
N GLN A 152 5.87 8.73 -0.86
CA GLN A 152 6.07 9.99 -0.15
C GLN A 152 5.46 10.00 1.26
N ALA A 153 4.29 9.38 1.45
CA ALA A 153 3.66 9.30 2.78
C ALA A 153 4.47 8.41 3.73
N ASP A 154 5.03 7.31 3.24
CA ASP A 154 5.87 6.42 4.03
C ASP A 154 7.21 7.10 4.38
N GLU A 155 7.85 7.76 3.42
CA GLU A 155 9.04 8.58 3.69
C GLU A 155 8.77 9.67 4.73
N HIS A 156 7.63 10.36 4.62
CA HIS A 156 7.28 11.42 5.57
C HIS A 156 7.08 10.87 6.99
N ARG A 157 6.44 9.70 7.13
CA ARG A 157 6.29 9.01 8.42
C ARG A 157 7.63 8.64 9.03
N HIS A 158 8.55 8.09 8.22
CA HIS A 158 9.90 7.77 8.69
C HIS A 158 10.66 9.02 9.16
N ARG A 159 10.61 10.11 8.38
CA ARG A 159 11.24 11.38 8.76
C ARG A 159 10.66 11.97 10.04
N LEU A 160 9.35 11.94 10.21
CA LEU A 160 8.70 12.41 11.45
C LEU A 160 9.12 11.57 12.66
N ALA A 161 9.18 10.24 12.51
CA ALA A 161 9.62 9.36 13.59
C ALA A 161 11.09 9.61 13.98
N GLU A 162 11.97 9.87 13.01
CA GLU A 162 13.38 10.21 13.26
C GLU A 162 13.52 11.58 13.95
N GLN A 163 12.79 12.59 13.49
CA GLN A 163 12.76 13.91 14.12
C GLN A 163 12.28 13.84 15.57
N GLU A 164 11.28 13.01 15.84
CA GLU A 164 10.77 12.78 17.18
C GLU A 164 11.83 12.11 18.06
N ARG A 165 12.50 11.05 17.58
CA ARG A 165 13.62 10.42 18.29
C ARG A 165 14.74 11.40 18.62
N LEU A 166 15.11 12.28 17.70
CA LEU A 166 16.12 13.32 17.94
C LEU A 166 15.65 14.42 18.91
N ARG A 167 14.34 14.71 18.96
CA ARG A 167 13.76 15.62 19.95
C ARG A 167 13.86 15.01 21.34
N ILE A 168 13.40 13.77 21.49
CA ILE A 168 13.48 13.00 22.74
C ILE A 168 14.92 12.89 23.24
N ALA A 169 15.87 12.56 22.35
CA ALA A 169 17.28 12.45 22.72
C ALA A 169 17.83 13.75 23.30
N ARG A 170 17.43 14.90 22.74
CA ARG A 170 17.81 16.22 23.25
C ARG A 170 17.16 16.53 24.60
N GLU A 171 15.88 16.26 24.75
CA GLU A 171 15.17 16.48 26.02
C GLU A 171 15.77 15.64 27.16
N VAL A 172 16.10 14.37 26.89
CA VAL A 172 16.83 13.52 27.82
C VAL A 172 18.23 14.08 28.12
N HIS A 173 18.96 14.51 27.09
CA HIS A 173 20.30 15.08 27.27
C HIS A 173 20.27 16.34 28.13
N ASP A 174 19.30 17.23 27.94
CA ASP A 174 19.19 18.49 28.67
C ASP A 174 18.90 18.25 30.16
N VAL A 175 17.97 17.33 30.48
CA VAL A 175 17.67 16.94 31.87
C VAL A 175 18.90 16.32 32.55
N VAL A 176 19.60 15.44 31.85
CA VAL A 176 20.81 14.79 32.37
C VAL A 176 21.94 15.81 32.57
N ALA A 177 22.21 16.66 31.58
CA ALA A 177 23.28 17.65 31.62
C ALA A 177 23.06 18.66 32.75
N HIS A 178 21.83 19.16 32.90
CA HIS A 178 21.49 20.09 33.98
C HIS A 178 21.67 19.46 35.36
N SER A 179 21.21 18.23 35.54
CA SER A 179 21.33 17.51 36.82
C SER A 179 22.79 17.23 37.18
N LEU A 180 23.60 16.81 36.21
CA LEU A 180 25.04 16.59 36.41
C LEU A 180 25.78 17.88 36.76
N ALA A 181 25.45 19.01 36.12
CA ALA A 181 26.04 20.30 36.45
C ALA A 181 25.73 20.72 37.90
N MET A 182 24.47 20.58 38.34
CA MET A 182 24.05 20.84 39.72
C MET A 182 24.79 19.96 40.74
N ILE A 183 24.88 18.66 40.47
CA ILE A 183 25.60 17.70 41.33
C ILE A 183 27.09 18.08 41.43
N ASN A 184 27.73 18.42 40.31
CA ASN A 184 29.15 18.78 40.29
C ASN A 184 29.43 20.06 41.11
N VAL A 185 28.58 21.09 40.99
CA VAL A 185 28.70 22.32 41.77
C VAL A 185 28.53 22.05 43.27
N GLN A 186 27.49 21.32 43.66
CA GLN A 186 27.23 20.99 45.07
C GLN A 186 28.33 20.10 45.67
N ALA A 187 28.90 19.18 44.88
CA ALA A 187 30.00 18.33 45.32
C ALA A 187 31.27 19.15 45.58
N GLY A 188 31.54 20.14 44.71
CA GLY A 188 32.63 21.10 44.92
C GLY A 188 32.44 21.93 46.20
N VAL A 189 31.21 22.39 46.49
CA VAL A 189 30.90 23.10 47.74
C VAL A 189 31.12 22.21 48.96
N ALA A 190 30.60 20.98 48.93
CA ALA A 190 30.75 20.01 50.01
C ALA A 190 32.24 19.73 50.31
N ALA A 191 33.05 19.50 49.27
CA ALA A 191 34.49 19.28 49.42
C ALA A 191 35.23 20.51 49.98
N HIS A 192 34.86 21.72 49.55
CA HIS A 192 35.52 22.96 50.01
C HIS A 192 35.26 23.28 51.49
N VAL A 193 34.07 22.91 51.99
CA VAL A 193 33.62 23.28 53.34
C VAL A 193 33.67 22.13 54.35
N ALA A 194 33.99 20.90 53.92
CA ALA A 194 33.97 19.69 54.76
C ALA A 194 34.67 19.85 56.11
N ASP A 195 35.91 20.36 56.12
CA ASP A 195 36.71 20.49 57.35
C ASP A 195 36.31 21.70 58.21
N ARG A 196 35.79 22.77 57.58
CA ARG A 196 35.55 24.06 58.23
C ARG A 196 34.11 24.24 58.70
N ARG A 197 33.15 23.66 57.98
CA ARG A 197 31.70 23.78 58.20
C ARG A 197 31.02 22.45 57.82
N PRO A 198 31.18 21.40 58.64
CA PRO A 198 30.66 20.07 58.33
C PRO A 198 29.15 20.04 58.13
N GLU A 199 28.39 20.88 58.83
CA GLU A 199 26.93 20.97 58.64
C GLU A 199 26.55 21.48 57.24
N GLN A 200 27.29 22.44 56.67
CA GLN A 200 27.06 22.91 55.28
C GLN A 200 27.45 21.84 54.26
N ALA A 201 28.51 21.05 54.53
CA ALA A 201 28.87 19.94 53.66
C ALA A 201 27.80 18.85 53.66
N LYS A 202 27.21 18.55 54.83
CA LYS A 202 26.10 17.61 54.97
C LYS A 202 24.86 18.09 54.21
N GLU A 203 24.53 19.37 54.29
CA GLU A 203 23.41 19.97 53.54
C GLU A 203 23.62 19.86 52.02
N ALA A 204 24.82 20.16 51.51
CA ALA A 204 25.16 20.01 50.09
C ALA A 204 25.05 18.55 49.62
N LEU A 205 25.48 17.57 50.43
CA LEU A 205 25.31 16.15 50.14
C LEU A 205 23.83 15.70 50.11
N LEU A 206 22.99 16.24 51.00
CA LEU A 206 21.54 16.00 50.97
C LEU A 206 20.89 16.58 49.72
N ASN A 207 21.33 17.76 49.28
CA ASN A 207 20.87 18.39 48.04
C ASN A 207 21.28 17.56 46.80
N ILE A 208 22.51 17.02 46.78
CA ILE A 208 22.93 16.06 45.74
C ILE A 208 21.99 14.84 45.72
N LYS A 209 21.74 14.23 46.88
CA LYS A 209 20.85 13.06 46.98
C LYS A 209 19.46 13.35 46.42
N ALA A 210 18.88 14.50 46.77
CA ALA A 210 17.57 14.92 46.28
C ALA A 210 17.57 15.17 44.75
N ALA A 211 18.56 15.89 44.24
CA ALA A 211 18.69 16.18 42.81
C ALA A 211 18.89 14.90 41.97
N SER A 212 19.75 13.97 42.42
CA SER A 212 19.96 12.69 41.75
C SER A 212 18.69 11.82 41.75
N ALA A 213 17.94 11.80 42.85
CA ALA A 213 16.68 11.06 42.93
C ALA A 213 15.61 11.63 41.98
N SER A 214 15.53 12.96 41.88
CA SER A 214 14.62 13.63 40.94
C SER A 214 14.98 13.34 39.49
N ALA A 215 16.26 13.50 39.12
CA ALA A 215 16.73 13.26 37.75
C ALA A 215 16.48 11.80 37.30
N LEU A 216 16.70 10.83 38.19
CA LEU A 216 16.43 9.42 37.90
C LEU A 216 14.93 9.14 37.72
N LYS A 217 14.07 9.83 38.48
CA LYS A 217 12.61 9.73 38.34
C LYS A 217 12.16 10.26 36.98
N ASP A 218 12.65 11.42 36.58
CA ASP A 218 12.31 12.04 35.29
C ASP A 218 12.78 11.18 34.12
N LEU A 219 14.00 10.64 34.20
CA LEU A 219 14.55 9.76 33.17
C LEU A 219 13.77 8.45 33.03
N ARG A 220 13.33 7.86 34.15
CA ARG A 220 12.44 6.67 34.15
C ARG A 220 11.07 6.98 33.53
N ALA A 221 10.50 8.15 33.81
CA ALA A 221 9.23 8.56 33.23
C ALA A 221 9.34 8.72 31.71
N THR A 222 10.39 9.38 31.21
CA THR A 222 10.63 9.53 29.77
C THR A 222 10.87 8.19 29.08
N LEU A 223 11.66 7.28 29.67
CA LEU A 223 11.87 5.94 29.13
C LEU A 223 10.60 5.09 29.13
N ALA A 224 9.72 5.22 30.13
CA ALA A 224 8.45 4.50 30.18
C ALA A 224 7.53 4.90 29.01
N VAL A 225 7.49 6.19 28.66
CA VAL A 225 6.72 6.68 27.50
C VAL A 225 7.27 6.08 26.19
N LEU A 226 8.59 6.02 26.01
CA LEU A 226 9.20 5.46 24.79
C LEU A 226 8.95 3.95 24.66
N ARG A 227 9.09 3.22 25.77
CA ARG A 227 8.86 1.77 25.80
C ARG A 227 7.39 1.40 25.56
N SER A 228 6.45 2.25 25.94
CA SER A 228 5.02 2.06 25.63
C SER A 228 4.68 2.22 24.14
N GLY A 229 5.53 2.91 23.36
CA GLY A 229 5.35 3.13 21.93
C GLY A 229 6.03 2.08 21.03
N GLU A 230 7.14 1.48 21.49
CA GLU A 230 7.91 0.49 20.71
C GLU A 230 7.54 -0.96 21.02
N ASP A 231 7.07 -1.25 22.25
CA ASP A 231 6.68 -2.59 22.65
C ASP A 231 5.25 -2.59 23.20
N LYS A 232 4.42 -3.49 22.66
CA LYS A 232 3.40 -4.17 23.49
C LYS A 232 4.17 -4.97 24.55
N ALA A 233 4.69 -4.31 25.57
CA ALA A 233 5.15 -5.01 26.75
C ALA A 233 3.97 -5.88 27.25
N PRO A 234 4.19 -7.14 27.64
CA PRO A 234 3.13 -7.96 28.20
C PRO A 234 2.47 -7.14 29.31
N ALA A 235 1.13 -7.12 29.32
CA ALA A 235 0.38 -6.37 30.30
C ALA A 235 0.93 -6.68 31.71
N PRO A 236 1.07 -5.67 32.59
CA PRO A 236 1.48 -5.91 33.97
C PRO A 236 0.59 -7.02 34.55
N SER A 237 1.18 -7.95 35.29
CA SER A 237 0.49 -9.11 35.85
C SER A 237 0.94 -9.29 37.29
N LEU A 238 0.04 -9.75 38.15
CA LEU A 238 0.34 -10.08 39.54
C LEU A 238 1.40 -11.17 39.68
N VAL A 239 1.64 -11.96 38.63
CA VAL A 239 2.75 -12.92 38.57
C VAL A 239 4.12 -12.21 38.69
N GLN A 240 4.23 -10.95 38.22
CA GLN A 240 5.44 -10.14 38.32
C GLN A 240 5.57 -9.39 39.66
N ALA A 241 4.55 -9.46 40.53
CA ALA A 241 4.58 -8.77 41.82
C ALA A 241 5.67 -9.32 42.76
N GLY A 242 6.04 -10.59 42.64
CA GLY A 242 7.12 -11.20 43.43
C GLY A 242 8.45 -10.46 43.32
N GLU A 243 8.90 -10.18 42.08
CA GLU A 243 10.14 -9.42 41.84
C GLU A 243 10.07 -7.99 42.38
N LEU A 244 8.90 -7.36 42.34
CA LEU A 244 8.70 -6.00 42.87
C LEU A 244 8.77 -5.98 44.41
N LEU A 245 8.22 -7.00 45.07
CA LEU A 245 8.28 -7.16 46.52
C LEU A 245 9.71 -7.41 47.00
N ASP A 246 10.47 -8.20 46.25
CA ASP A 246 11.87 -8.48 46.57
C ASP A 246 12.74 -7.24 46.43
N HIS A 247 12.57 -6.44 45.38
CA HIS A 247 13.24 -5.14 45.26
C HIS A 247 12.87 -4.15 46.39
N ALA A 248 11.62 -4.18 46.87
CA ALA A 248 11.21 -3.33 48.00
C ALA A 248 11.89 -3.76 49.31
N ARG A 249 12.03 -5.07 49.54
CA ARG A 249 12.74 -5.63 50.70
C ARG A 249 14.24 -5.34 50.64
N ASP A 250 14.86 -5.45 49.46
CA ASP A 250 16.27 -5.09 49.25
C ASP A 250 16.53 -3.60 49.49
N ALA A 251 15.51 -2.76 49.27
CA ALA A 251 15.53 -1.34 49.62
C ALA A 251 15.32 -1.06 51.13
N GLY A 252 15.16 -2.10 51.95
CA GLY A 252 15.00 -2.01 53.40
C GLY A 252 13.58 -1.75 53.89
N LEU A 253 12.56 -1.88 53.04
CA LEU A 253 11.16 -1.76 53.43
C LEU A 253 10.64 -3.07 54.03
N ALA A 254 9.94 -2.99 55.15
CA ALA A 254 9.20 -4.11 55.71
C ALA A 254 7.91 -4.30 54.90
N VAL A 255 7.79 -5.44 54.21
CA VAL A 255 6.65 -5.74 53.34
C VAL A 255 5.98 -7.03 53.81
N ASP A 256 4.74 -6.90 54.26
CA ASP A 256 3.87 -8.01 54.64
C ASP A 256 2.80 -8.19 53.56
N VAL A 257 2.58 -9.45 53.14
CA VAL A 257 1.69 -9.79 52.02
C VAL A 257 0.65 -10.77 52.52
N HIS A 258 -0.62 -10.45 52.27
CA HIS A 258 -1.74 -11.30 52.65
C HIS A 258 -2.51 -11.77 51.41
N GLY A 259 -2.52 -13.09 51.20
CA GLY A 259 -3.21 -13.77 50.09
C GLY A 259 -2.23 -14.35 49.05
N GLU A 260 -2.75 -15.23 48.19
CA GLU A 260 -2.05 -15.74 47.01
C GLU A 260 -2.73 -15.23 45.73
N PRO A 261 -1.96 -14.86 44.68
CA PRO A 261 -2.54 -14.52 43.40
C PRO A 261 -3.15 -15.80 42.80
N GLY A 262 -4.48 -15.91 42.87
CA GLY A 262 -5.22 -16.98 42.19
C GLY A 262 -5.24 -16.77 40.67
N ASP A 263 -5.83 -17.73 39.95
CA ASP A 263 -6.07 -17.59 38.51
C ASP A 263 -7.08 -16.45 38.26
N LEU A 264 -6.58 -15.30 37.84
CA LEU A 264 -7.37 -14.12 37.54
C LEU A 264 -7.61 -14.00 36.03
N PRO A 265 -8.82 -13.62 35.59
CA PRO A 265 -9.04 -13.28 34.19
C PRO A 265 -8.09 -12.17 33.74
N ALA A 266 -7.52 -12.30 32.54
CA ALA A 266 -6.54 -11.36 31.96
C ALA A 266 -6.85 -9.86 32.12
N PRO A 267 -8.11 -9.37 31.98
CA PRO A 267 -8.39 -7.94 32.19
C PRO A 267 -8.34 -7.49 33.66
N VAL A 268 -8.47 -8.41 34.62
CA VAL A 268 -8.38 -8.14 36.06
C VAL A 268 -6.92 -8.22 36.52
N ASP A 269 -6.17 -9.21 36.02
CA ASP A 269 -4.74 -9.35 36.28
C ASP A 269 -3.94 -8.14 35.74
N ALA A 270 -4.38 -7.59 34.59
CA ALA A 270 -3.78 -6.39 34.00
C ALA A 270 -4.05 -5.07 34.74
N ALA A 271 -5.00 -5.05 35.67
CA ALA A 271 -5.45 -3.85 36.38
C ALA A 271 -5.06 -3.83 37.87
N ALA A 272 -4.52 -4.93 38.38
CA ALA A 272 -4.09 -5.10 39.77
C ALA A 272 -2.62 -4.66 39.95
#